data_AF-A0A925Q3B9-F1
#
_entry.id   AF-A0A925Q3B9-F1
#
_cell.length_a   1.000
_cell.length_b   1.000
_cell.length_c   1.000
_cell.angle_alpha   90.00
_cell.angle_beta   90.00
_cell.angle_gamma   90.00
#
_symmetry.space_group_name_H-M   'P 1'
#
loop_
_entity.id
_entity.type
_entity.pdbx_description
1 polymer ?
#
loop_
_entity_poly.entity_id
_entity_poly.type
_entity_poly.pdbx_seq_one_letter_code
_entity_poly.pdbx_strand_id
1 'polypeptide(L)'
;AYNYAYRFYDRAAWRKMFGPYSRPYRDRYRADPFSHEFVRHILGWYAQKHPDEDFAETFAVWLTPDLDWKQEYDGWGALRKLEYVNKLMTEVASKVPVVPEPSDDDLPVSAMQYTLAEHYQDEKGIPIRDARIFDGDLRTIFVAESQAPGGVPAADFIARHRREIVTRIAYWTGESASVVRQFVEFLSDRVASLNLKLGGLEASTLIELTAFGTAVIMNYRHTDAIDGTDAGDDT
;
A
#
# COMPACT_ATOMS: atom_id res chain seq x y z
N ALA A 1 20.25 3.26 4.54
CA ALA A 1 21.72 3.07 4.74
C ALA A 1 22.57 4.21 4.15
N TYR A 2 22.69 4.36 2.82
CA TYR A 2 23.56 5.39 2.21
C TYR A 2 23.16 6.84 2.54
N ASN A 3 21.85 7.15 2.55
CA ASN A 3 21.37 8.49 2.93
C ASN A 3 21.91 8.93 4.30
N TYR A 4 21.92 7.99 5.25
CA TYR A 4 22.36 8.19 6.62
C TYR A 4 23.87 8.22 6.76
N ALA A 5 24.56 7.23 6.18
CA ALA A 5 26.01 7.10 6.27
C ALA A 5 26.76 8.34 5.75
N TYR A 6 26.24 8.97 4.69
CA TYR A 6 26.83 10.18 4.10
C TYR A 6 26.07 11.46 4.42
N ARG A 7 25.03 11.38 5.28
CA ARG A 7 24.17 12.49 5.68
C ARG A 7 23.68 13.32 4.49
N PHE A 8 23.24 12.65 3.42
CA PHE A 8 22.81 13.38 2.22
C PHE A 8 21.57 14.24 2.50
N TYR A 9 20.71 13.82 3.43
CA TYR A 9 19.53 14.56 3.88
C TYR A 9 19.82 15.98 4.40
N ASP A 10 21.03 16.25 4.89
CA ASP A 10 21.45 17.59 5.36
C ASP A 10 21.81 18.53 4.19
N ARG A 11 22.03 18.00 2.99
CA ARG A 11 22.46 18.79 1.83
C ARG A 11 21.28 19.58 1.23
N ALA A 12 21.51 20.86 0.94
CA ALA A 12 20.50 21.72 0.30
C ALA A 12 20.01 21.17 -1.05
N ALA A 13 20.90 20.53 -1.84
CA ALA A 13 20.53 19.89 -3.10
C ALA A 13 19.59 18.70 -2.90
N TRP A 14 19.81 17.89 -1.84
CA TRP A 14 18.92 16.78 -1.50
C TRP A 14 17.55 17.30 -1.11
N ARG A 15 17.49 18.30 -0.23
CA ARG A 15 16.23 18.93 0.18
C ARG A 15 15.47 19.56 -1.00
N LYS A 16 16.17 20.08 -2.02
CA LYS A 16 15.54 20.61 -3.23
C LYS A 16 14.90 19.49 -4.08
N MET A 17 15.50 18.31 -4.11
CA MET A 17 15.02 17.17 -4.91
C MET A 17 13.88 16.40 -4.23
N PHE A 18 14.02 16.10 -2.94
CA PHE A 18 13.11 15.20 -2.21
C PHE A 18 12.19 15.93 -1.22
N GLY A 19 12.57 17.14 -0.80
CA GLY A 19 11.86 17.91 0.21
C GLY A 19 12.52 17.86 1.60
N PRO A 20 11.87 18.42 2.63
CA PRO A 20 12.44 18.49 3.96
C PRO A 20 12.39 17.12 4.66
N TYR A 21 13.56 16.61 5.05
CA TYR A 21 13.71 15.34 5.78
C TYR A 21 13.00 15.34 7.14
N SER A 22 12.88 16.51 7.79
CA SER A 22 12.22 16.67 9.09
C SER A 22 10.68 16.59 9.03
N ARG A 23 10.09 16.13 7.92
CA ARG A 23 8.64 15.95 7.84
C ARG A 23 8.23 14.83 8.80
N PRO A 24 7.10 14.97 9.50
CA PRO A 24 6.59 13.86 10.29
C PRO A 24 6.25 12.70 9.37
N TYR A 25 6.65 11.50 9.78
CA TYR A 25 6.18 10.28 9.14
C TYR A 25 4.66 10.16 9.32
N ARG A 26 3.98 9.83 8.24
CA ARG A 26 2.54 9.59 8.24
C ARG A 26 2.30 8.12 8.01
N ASP A 27 1.56 7.48 8.90
CA ASP A 27 1.17 6.09 8.73
C ASP A 27 0.25 5.92 7.51
N ARG A 28 -0.58 6.93 7.27
CA ARG A 28 -1.42 7.02 6.07
C ARG A 28 -1.14 8.29 5.27
N TYR A 29 -1.03 8.13 3.95
CA TYR A 29 -0.78 9.22 3.01
C TYR A 29 -1.63 9.03 1.75
N ARG A 30 -2.11 10.15 1.20
CA ARG A 30 -2.86 10.18 -0.06
C ARG A 30 -1.89 10.30 -1.22
N ALA A 31 -1.51 9.17 -1.79
CA ALA A 31 -0.68 9.15 -2.98
C ALA A 31 -1.46 9.63 -4.20
N ASP A 32 -0.76 10.29 -5.13
CA ASP A 32 -1.21 10.54 -6.50
C ASP A 32 -0.65 9.44 -7.43
N PRO A 33 -1.47 8.47 -7.87
CA PRO A 33 -1.00 7.37 -8.69
C PRO A 33 -0.41 7.79 -10.04
N PHE A 34 -0.82 8.95 -10.55
CA PHE A 34 -0.47 9.44 -11.88
C PHE A 34 0.69 10.42 -11.84
N SER A 35 1.22 10.74 -10.65
CA SER A 35 2.38 11.60 -10.53
C SER A 35 3.61 11.00 -11.23
N HIS A 36 4.21 11.77 -12.11
CA HIS A 36 5.49 11.45 -12.75
C HIS A 36 6.69 12.02 -11.96
N GLU A 37 6.47 12.64 -10.80
CA GLU A 37 7.56 13.16 -9.96
C GLU A 37 8.27 12.07 -9.14
N PHE A 38 7.70 10.87 -9.06
CA PHE A 38 8.19 9.77 -8.23
C PHE A 38 8.50 8.54 -9.07
N VAL A 39 9.55 7.82 -8.67
CA VAL A 39 9.82 6.49 -9.24
C VAL A 39 8.78 5.48 -8.76
N ARG A 40 8.64 4.36 -9.49
CA ARG A 40 7.76 3.26 -9.14
C ARG A 40 8.60 2.00 -8.96
N HIS A 41 9.00 1.69 -7.73
CA HIS A 41 9.76 0.48 -7.42
C HIS A 41 8.95 -0.46 -6.53
N ILE A 42 8.51 -0.01 -5.35
CA ILE A 42 7.54 -0.73 -4.51
C ILE A 42 6.14 -0.16 -4.74
N LEU A 43 5.14 -1.05 -4.67
CA LEU A 43 3.73 -0.72 -4.86
C LEU A 43 3.18 0.14 -3.73
N GLY A 44 1.99 0.69 -3.98
CA GLY A 44 1.33 1.58 -3.04
C GLY A 44 1.88 3.01 -3.06
N TRP A 45 2.71 3.34 -4.05
CA TRP A 45 3.30 4.67 -4.22
C TRP A 45 4.17 5.08 -3.04
N TYR A 46 4.95 4.13 -2.53
CA TYR A 46 5.74 4.26 -1.30
C TYR A 46 6.68 5.46 -1.29
N ALA A 47 7.24 5.81 -2.45
CA ALA A 47 8.05 7.01 -2.66
C ALA A 47 7.33 8.32 -2.25
N GLN A 48 5.99 8.34 -2.20
CA GLN A 48 5.21 9.52 -1.81
C GLN A 48 4.96 9.63 -0.31
N LYS A 49 5.34 8.61 0.49
CA LYS A 49 5.10 8.58 1.94
C LYS A 49 5.92 9.64 2.69
N HIS A 50 7.21 9.71 2.39
CA HIS A 50 8.16 10.59 3.06
C HIS A 50 9.34 10.90 2.13
N PRO A 51 9.98 12.08 2.21
CA PRO A 51 11.18 12.39 1.41
C PRO A 51 12.32 11.36 1.51
N ASP A 52 12.43 10.68 2.65
CA ASP A 52 13.40 9.60 2.80
C ASP A 52 13.01 8.35 2.01
N GLU A 53 11.73 7.98 1.98
CA GLU A 53 11.25 6.87 1.15
C GLU A 53 11.38 7.18 -0.35
N ASP A 54 11.15 8.42 -0.75
CA ASP A 54 11.39 8.89 -2.13
C ASP A 54 12.85 8.68 -2.54
N PHE A 55 13.79 9.05 -1.66
CA PHE A 55 15.21 8.79 -1.88
C PHE A 55 15.51 7.29 -1.92
N ALA A 56 14.97 6.50 -0.98
CA ALA A 56 15.20 5.06 -0.89
C ALA A 56 14.72 4.33 -2.16
N GLU A 57 13.51 4.63 -2.62
CA GLU A 57 12.94 4.11 -3.86
C GLU A 57 13.76 4.55 -5.09
N THR A 58 14.15 5.83 -5.15
CA THR A 58 14.99 6.36 -6.25
C THR A 58 16.34 5.65 -6.29
N PHE A 59 16.95 5.42 -5.13
CA PHE A 59 18.20 4.67 -5.00
C PHE A 59 18.04 3.21 -5.45
N ALA A 60 16.94 2.56 -5.08
CA ALA A 60 16.66 1.19 -5.49
C ALA A 60 16.49 1.05 -7.01
N VAL A 61 15.75 1.97 -7.66
CA VAL A 61 15.64 2.02 -9.14
C VAL A 61 17.02 2.26 -9.77
N TRP A 62 17.79 3.22 -9.28
CA TRP A 62 19.13 3.50 -9.80
C TRP A 62 20.07 2.29 -9.70
N LEU A 63 19.95 1.48 -8.64
CA LEU A 63 20.77 0.30 -8.39
C LEU A 63 20.26 -0.96 -9.13
N THR A 64 19.07 -0.91 -9.73
CA THR A 64 18.46 -2.08 -10.38
C THR A 64 19.30 -2.51 -11.59
N PRO A 65 19.88 -3.73 -11.60
CA PRO A 65 20.67 -4.22 -12.72
C PRO A 65 19.86 -4.26 -14.02
N ASP A 66 20.52 -4.00 -15.14
CA ASP A 66 19.96 -4.09 -16.50
C ASP A 66 18.77 -3.16 -16.80
N LEU A 67 18.37 -2.29 -15.86
CA LEU A 67 17.32 -1.30 -16.07
C LEU A 67 17.90 -0.01 -16.66
N ASP A 68 17.51 0.32 -17.89
CA ASP A 68 17.76 1.65 -18.47
C ASP A 68 16.76 2.66 -17.90
N TRP A 69 17.02 3.11 -16.67
CA TRP A 69 16.17 4.09 -15.98
C TRP A 69 16.09 5.44 -16.71
N LYS A 70 17.05 5.77 -17.59
CA LYS A 70 16.98 7.00 -18.38
C LYS A 70 15.90 6.89 -19.44
N GLN A 71 15.79 5.74 -20.09
CA GLN A 71 14.74 5.47 -21.05
C GLN A 71 13.38 5.30 -20.35
N GLU A 72 13.33 4.54 -19.26
CA GLU A 72 12.08 4.24 -18.55
C GLU A 72 11.40 5.50 -17.98
N TYR A 73 12.20 6.43 -17.45
CA TYR A 73 11.70 7.67 -16.84
C TYR A 73 11.88 8.90 -17.74
N ASP A 74 12.05 8.72 -19.06
CA ASP A 74 12.15 9.85 -19.98
C ASP A 74 10.88 10.73 -19.92
N GLY A 75 11.09 12.05 -19.82
CA GLY A 75 10.01 13.02 -19.64
C GLY A 75 9.36 13.05 -18.24
N TRP A 76 9.81 12.23 -17.28
CA TRP A 76 9.30 12.23 -15.90
C TRP A 76 10.11 13.15 -14.99
N GLY A 77 9.44 13.81 -14.03
CA GLY A 77 10.12 14.62 -13.01
C GLY A 77 11.07 13.81 -12.13
N ALA A 78 10.75 12.52 -11.94
CA ALA A 78 11.58 11.53 -11.22
C ALA A 78 12.98 11.35 -11.84
N LEU A 79 13.14 11.57 -13.16
CA LEU A 79 14.42 11.43 -13.84
C LEU A 79 15.50 12.33 -13.23
N ARG A 80 15.14 13.55 -12.84
CA ARG A 80 16.06 14.49 -12.18
C ARG A 80 16.59 13.96 -10.85
N LYS A 81 15.77 13.19 -10.12
CA LYS A 81 16.15 12.54 -8.87
C LYS A 81 17.11 11.38 -9.14
N LEU A 82 16.85 10.58 -10.16
CA LEU A 82 17.74 9.50 -10.60
C LEU A 82 19.12 10.03 -11.04
N GLU A 83 19.14 11.10 -11.83
CA GLU A 83 20.39 11.77 -12.22
C GLU A 83 21.14 12.34 -11.01
N TYR A 84 20.41 12.92 -10.04
CA TYR A 84 20.98 13.43 -8.80
C TYR A 84 21.60 12.30 -7.96
N VAL A 85 20.90 11.17 -7.80
CA VAL A 85 21.43 9.99 -7.09
C VAL A 85 22.65 9.44 -7.81
N ASN A 86 22.63 9.33 -9.14
CA ASN A 86 23.78 8.89 -9.92
C ASN A 86 25.02 9.77 -9.68
N LYS A 87 24.84 11.09 -9.63
CA LYS A 87 25.91 12.03 -9.29
C LYS A 87 26.41 11.84 -7.86
N LEU A 88 25.50 11.70 -6.89
CA LEU A 88 25.86 11.48 -5.49
C LEU A 88 26.69 10.21 -5.31
N MET A 89 26.25 9.10 -5.90
CA MET A 89 26.93 7.81 -5.75
C MET A 89 28.31 7.84 -6.40
N THR A 90 28.45 8.49 -7.55
CA THR A 90 29.76 8.74 -8.17
C THR A 90 30.68 9.57 -7.27
N GLU A 91 30.14 10.59 -6.58
CA GLU A 91 30.90 11.46 -5.69
C GLU A 91 31.44 10.72 -4.45
N VAL A 92 30.67 9.77 -3.92
CA VAL A 92 31.03 9.03 -2.70
C VAL A 92 31.67 7.68 -2.95
N ALA A 93 31.76 7.21 -4.19
CA ALA A 93 32.28 5.89 -4.54
C ALA A 93 33.66 5.57 -3.95
N SER A 94 34.52 6.59 -3.78
CA SER A 94 35.87 6.46 -3.21
C SER A 94 36.01 7.02 -1.79
N LYS A 95 34.91 7.37 -1.13
CA LYS A 95 34.92 7.99 0.21
C LYS A 95 34.45 6.97 1.23
N VAL A 96 35.08 6.96 2.40
CA VAL A 96 34.59 6.18 3.56
C VAL A 96 33.66 7.08 4.37
N PRO A 97 32.43 6.65 4.68
CA PRO A 97 31.52 7.43 5.50
C PRO A 97 32.03 7.54 6.94
N VAL A 98 31.72 8.63 7.61
CA VAL A 98 32.02 8.78 9.05
C VAL A 98 30.99 7.92 9.80
N VAL A 99 31.47 6.88 10.48
CA VAL A 99 30.63 6.02 11.31
C VAL A 99 30.55 6.63 12.71
N PRO A 100 29.39 7.13 13.16
CA PRO A 100 29.24 7.58 14.54
C PRO A 100 29.24 6.38 15.51
N GLU A 101 29.52 6.64 16.78
CA GLU A 101 29.31 5.64 17.83
C GLU A 101 27.83 5.23 17.88
N PRO A 102 27.50 3.93 18.11
CA PRO A 102 26.12 3.48 18.28
C PRO A 102 25.42 4.25 19.40
N SER A 103 24.17 4.61 19.15
CA SER A 103 23.29 5.29 20.09
C SER A 103 22.31 4.32 20.76
N ASP A 104 21.55 4.81 21.75
CA ASP A 104 20.48 4.04 22.38
C ASP A 104 19.36 3.65 21.41
N ASP A 105 19.27 4.26 20.22
CA ASP A 105 18.32 3.89 19.17
C ASP A 105 18.84 2.75 18.27
N ASP A 106 20.14 2.43 18.33
CA ASP A 106 20.79 1.34 17.57
C ASP A 106 20.67 -0.02 18.28
N LEU A 107 19.51 -0.29 18.89
CA LEU A 107 19.30 -1.51 19.67
C LEU A 107 19.30 -2.75 18.75
N PRO A 108 19.99 -3.84 19.18
CA PRO A 108 19.94 -5.09 18.44
C PRO A 108 18.52 -5.65 18.48
N VAL A 109 18.15 -6.45 17.46
CA VAL A 109 16.84 -7.13 17.39
C VAL A 109 16.56 -7.94 18.67
N SER A 110 17.60 -8.46 19.34
CA SER A 110 17.48 -9.16 20.62
C SER A 110 16.93 -8.32 21.78
N ALA A 111 16.93 -6.99 21.66
CA ALA A 111 16.37 -6.08 22.64
C ALA A 111 14.85 -5.82 22.44
N MET A 112 14.26 -6.31 21.34
CA MET A 112 12.81 -6.24 21.12
C MET A 112 12.10 -7.22 22.08
N GLN A 113 11.38 -6.69 23.08
CA GLN A 113 10.67 -7.49 24.08
C GLN A 113 9.15 -7.60 23.84
N TYR A 114 8.67 -7.15 22.68
CA TYR A 114 7.26 -7.27 22.32
C TYR A 114 7.02 -8.54 21.49
N THR A 115 5.88 -9.17 21.74
CA THR A 115 5.38 -10.31 20.98
C THR A 115 4.76 -9.86 19.66
N LEU A 116 4.63 -10.78 18.72
CA LEU A 116 3.90 -10.53 17.47
C LEU A 116 2.46 -10.08 17.76
N ALA A 117 1.83 -10.63 18.81
CA ALA A 117 0.48 -10.24 19.20
C ALA A 117 0.41 -8.79 19.67
N GLU A 118 1.36 -8.34 20.50
CA GLU A 118 1.46 -6.95 20.96
C GLU A 118 1.75 -5.98 19.80
N HIS A 119 2.51 -6.41 18.79
CA HIS A 119 2.76 -5.61 17.58
C HIS A 119 1.51 -5.34 16.74
N TYR A 120 0.56 -6.29 16.72
CA TYR A 120 -0.69 -6.18 15.93
C TYR A 120 -1.92 -5.81 16.78
N GLN A 121 -1.76 -5.50 18.06
CA GLN A 121 -2.89 -5.23 18.98
C GLN A 121 -3.69 -3.96 18.62
N ASP A 122 -3.05 -3.00 17.93
CA ASP A 122 -3.61 -1.67 17.63
C ASP A 122 -4.15 -1.50 16.21
N GLU A 123 -4.30 -2.58 15.42
CA GLU A 123 -4.92 -2.47 14.10
C GLU A 123 -6.42 -2.18 14.23
N LYS A 124 -6.77 -0.90 14.26
CA LYS A 124 -8.16 -0.41 14.27
C LYS A 124 -8.92 -1.05 13.11
N GLY A 125 -10.09 -1.60 13.43
CA GLY A 125 -11.01 -2.17 12.46
C GLY A 125 -11.35 -1.17 11.35
N ILE A 126 -11.73 -1.67 10.17
CA ILE A 126 -12.23 -0.81 9.11
C ILE A 126 -13.51 -0.09 9.60
N PRO A 127 -13.64 1.23 9.43
CA PRO A 127 -14.79 1.99 9.91
C PRO A 127 -16.02 1.76 9.01
N ILE A 128 -16.71 0.63 9.16
CA ILE A 128 -17.97 0.34 8.46
C ILE A 128 -19.14 0.64 9.40
N ARG A 129 -19.90 1.73 9.13
CA ARG A 129 -21.05 2.12 9.98
C ARG A 129 -22.34 1.37 9.63
N ASP A 130 -22.62 1.19 8.34
CA ASP A 130 -23.76 0.38 7.86
C ASP A 130 -23.25 -0.89 7.15
N ALA A 131 -23.53 -2.05 7.76
CA ALA A 131 -23.13 -3.33 7.19
C ALA A 131 -23.79 -3.64 5.83
N ARG A 132 -24.86 -2.93 5.46
CA ARG A 132 -25.59 -3.15 4.20
C ARG A 132 -25.06 -2.32 3.05
N ILE A 133 -24.03 -1.51 3.25
CA ILE A 133 -23.56 -0.56 2.23
C ILE A 133 -23.23 -1.24 0.88
N PHE A 134 -22.71 -2.47 0.90
CA PHE A 134 -22.36 -3.22 -0.31
C PHE A 134 -23.40 -4.28 -0.69
N ASP A 135 -24.57 -4.30 -0.07
CA ASP A 135 -25.62 -5.29 -0.34
C ASP A 135 -26.11 -5.28 -1.80
N GLY A 136 -26.10 -4.09 -2.44
CA GLY A 136 -26.46 -3.93 -3.85
C GLY A 136 -25.37 -4.49 -4.78
N ASP A 137 -24.12 -4.14 -4.52
CA ASP A 137 -22.97 -4.61 -5.29
C ASP A 137 -22.80 -6.12 -5.17
N LEU A 138 -22.94 -6.66 -3.96
CA LEU A 138 -22.88 -8.10 -3.70
C LEU A 138 -23.98 -8.87 -4.43
N ARG A 139 -25.19 -8.31 -4.55
CA ARG A 139 -26.28 -8.90 -5.37
C ARG A 139 -26.08 -8.74 -6.88
N THR A 140 -25.15 -7.91 -7.29
CA THR A 140 -24.76 -7.76 -8.71
C THR A 140 -23.68 -8.79 -9.06
N ILE A 141 -22.71 -9.00 -8.17
CA ILE A 141 -21.60 -9.95 -8.35
C ILE A 141 -22.07 -11.40 -8.14
N PHE A 142 -22.95 -11.63 -7.17
CA PHE A 142 -23.53 -12.94 -6.85
C PHE A 142 -25.04 -12.94 -7.14
N VAL A 143 -25.70 -14.09 -6.97
CA VAL A 143 -27.14 -14.23 -7.20
C VAL A 143 -27.86 -14.72 -5.95
N ALA A 144 -29.16 -14.46 -5.86
CA ALA A 144 -29.98 -15.00 -4.78
C ALA A 144 -30.12 -16.53 -4.90
N GLU A 145 -30.32 -17.22 -3.78
CA GLU A 145 -30.53 -18.68 -3.77
C GLU A 145 -31.68 -19.13 -4.68
N SER A 146 -32.75 -18.33 -4.81
CA SER A 146 -33.87 -18.64 -5.72
C SER A 146 -33.46 -18.73 -7.19
N GLN A 147 -32.38 -18.05 -7.59
CA GLN A 147 -31.85 -18.05 -8.95
C GLN A 147 -30.82 -19.17 -9.18
N ALA A 148 -30.19 -19.67 -8.11
CA ALA A 148 -29.23 -20.78 -8.16
C ALA A 148 -29.38 -21.71 -6.93
N PRO A 149 -30.44 -22.53 -6.83
CA PRO A 149 -30.75 -23.31 -5.62
C PRO A 149 -29.71 -24.38 -5.27
N GLY A 150 -28.91 -24.81 -6.24
CA GLY A 150 -27.78 -25.73 -6.07
C GLY A 150 -26.41 -25.06 -6.29
N GLY A 151 -26.37 -23.73 -6.38
CA GLY A 151 -25.13 -22.98 -6.56
C GLY A 151 -24.25 -23.05 -5.32
N VAL A 152 -22.94 -22.92 -5.53
CA VAL A 152 -21.97 -22.82 -4.43
C VAL A 152 -22.30 -21.59 -3.58
N PRO A 153 -22.36 -21.69 -2.24
CA PRO A 153 -22.51 -20.52 -1.38
C PRO A 153 -21.42 -19.48 -1.66
N ALA A 154 -21.81 -18.21 -1.79
CA ALA A 154 -20.86 -17.13 -2.08
C ALA A 154 -19.79 -16.99 -0.98
N ALA A 155 -20.14 -17.23 0.28
CA ALA A 155 -19.20 -17.23 1.39
C ALA A 155 -18.10 -18.30 1.22
N ASP A 156 -18.47 -19.52 0.79
CA ASP A 156 -17.51 -20.60 0.55
C ASP A 156 -16.58 -20.27 -0.62
N PHE A 157 -17.12 -19.63 -1.66
CA PHE A 157 -16.33 -19.13 -2.78
C PHE A 157 -15.30 -18.08 -2.32
N ILE A 158 -15.73 -17.08 -1.54
CA ILE A 158 -14.83 -16.05 -1.00
C ILE A 158 -13.77 -16.69 -0.10
N ALA A 159 -14.15 -17.60 0.79
CA ALA A 159 -13.23 -18.28 1.70
C ALA A 159 -12.16 -19.07 0.93
N ARG A 160 -12.54 -19.77 -0.14
CA ARG A 160 -11.63 -20.54 -1.00
C ARG A 160 -10.60 -19.64 -1.70
N HIS A 161 -11.01 -18.47 -2.18
CA HIS A 161 -10.15 -17.54 -2.90
C HIS A 161 -9.53 -16.43 -2.02
N ARG A 162 -9.78 -16.45 -0.70
CA ARG A 162 -9.39 -15.38 0.23
C ARG A 162 -7.95 -14.96 0.12
N ARG A 163 -7.01 -15.92 0.08
CA ARG A 163 -5.57 -15.61 -0.01
C ARG A 163 -5.25 -14.84 -1.30
N GLU A 164 -5.82 -15.25 -2.42
CA GLU A 164 -5.57 -14.61 -3.72
C GLU A 164 -6.19 -13.22 -3.77
N ILE A 165 -7.45 -13.06 -3.35
CA ILE A 165 -8.16 -11.79 -3.31
C ILE A 165 -7.38 -10.79 -2.44
N VAL A 166 -7.03 -11.18 -1.21
CA VAL A 166 -6.29 -10.31 -0.28
C VAL A 166 -4.93 -9.91 -0.85
N THR A 167 -4.20 -10.88 -1.43
CA THR A 167 -2.87 -10.60 -2.00
C THR A 167 -2.97 -9.62 -3.16
N ARG A 168 -3.91 -9.83 -4.10
CA ARG A 168 -4.06 -8.97 -5.28
C ARG A 168 -4.53 -7.57 -4.91
N ILE A 169 -5.53 -7.45 -4.03
CA ILE A 169 -6.04 -6.15 -3.63
C ILE A 169 -4.95 -5.38 -2.88
N ALA A 170 -4.30 -5.97 -1.87
CA ALA A 170 -3.22 -5.30 -1.13
C ALA A 170 -2.07 -4.87 -2.05
N TYR A 171 -1.70 -5.72 -3.02
CA TYR A 171 -0.68 -5.42 -4.02
C TYR A 171 -1.04 -4.18 -4.85
N TRP A 172 -2.26 -4.10 -5.40
CA TRP A 172 -2.66 -3.02 -6.30
C TRP A 172 -3.05 -1.73 -5.59
N THR A 173 -3.54 -1.80 -4.36
CA THR A 173 -3.96 -0.61 -3.59
C THR A 173 -2.87 -0.04 -2.71
N GLY A 174 -1.85 -0.84 -2.36
CA GLY A 174 -0.84 -0.45 -1.38
C GLY A 174 -1.36 -0.40 0.07
N GLU A 175 -2.58 -0.87 0.32
CA GLU A 175 -3.12 -1.00 1.66
C GLU A 175 -2.59 -2.25 2.37
N SER A 176 -2.61 -2.23 3.70
CA SER A 176 -2.09 -3.36 4.47
C SER A 176 -2.90 -4.63 4.20
N ALA A 177 -2.22 -5.76 4.10
CA ALA A 177 -2.87 -7.05 3.91
C ALA A 177 -3.83 -7.39 5.06
N SER A 178 -3.64 -6.80 6.25
CA SER A 178 -4.57 -6.95 7.37
C SER A 178 -5.88 -6.19 7.12
N VAL A 179 -5.81 -4.91 6.74
CA VAL A 179 -7.00 -4.11 6.37
C VAL A 179 -7.78 -4.82 5.27
N VAL A 180 -7.12 -5.22 4.19
CA VAL A 180 -7.80 -5.91 3.08
C VAL A 180 -8.44 -7.23 3.54
N ARG A 181 -7.81 -7.95 4.46
CA ARG A 181 -8.34 -9.20 5.01
C ARG A 181 -9.60 -8.98 5.83
N GLN A 182 -9.63 -7.97 6.69
CA GLN A 182 -10.81 -7.58 7.45
C GLN A 182 -11.97 -7.20 6.50
N PHE A 183 -11.68 -6.51 5.40
CA PHE A 183 -12.68 -6.16 4.40
C PHE A 183 -13.27 -7.40 3.71
N VAL A 184 -12.41 -8.34 3.31
CA VAL A 184 -12.84 -9.59 2.66
C VAL A 184 -13.66 -10.47 3.63
N GLU A 185 -13.30 -10.49 4.92
CA GLU A 185 -14.10 -11.16 5.96
C GLU A 185 -15.47 -10.51 6.11
N PHE A 186 -15.52 -9.18 6.17
CA PHE A 186 -16.78 -8.45 6.19
C PHE A 186 -17.69 -8.79 4.99
N LEU A 187 -17.14 -8.84 3.78
CA LEU A 187 -17.90 -9.25 2.59
C LEU A 187 -18.39 -10.70 2.70
N SER A 188 -17.53 -11.60 3.20
CA SER A 188 -17.88 -13.01 3.42
C SER A 188 -19.09 -13.18 4.36
N ASP A 189 -19.10 -12.44 5.47
CA ASP A 189 -20.21 -12.45 6.44
C ASP A 189 -21.49 -11.86 5.83
N ARG A 190 -21.36 -10.81 5.01
CA ARG A 190 -22.50 -10.16 4.36
C ARG A 190 -23.14 -11.03 3.28
N VAL A 191 -22.35 -11.71 2.45
CA VAL A 191 -22.91 -12.64 1.45
C VAL A 191 -23.55 -13.87 2.11
N ALA A 192 -23.02 -14.36 3.23
CA ALA A 192 -23.60 -15.47 4.00
C ALA A 192 -24.98 -15.10 4.54
N SER A 193 -25.09 -13.92 5.16
CA SER A 193 -26.34 -13.44 5.76
C SER A 193 -27.39 -12.99 4.73
N LEU A 194 -26.99 -12.72 3.49
CA LEU A 194 -27.89 -12.55 2.35
C LEU A 194 -28.23 -13.88 1.64
N ASN A 195 -27.60 -14.98 2.05
CA ASN A 195 -27.69 -16.30 1.41
C ASN A 195 -27.45 -16.26 -0.11
N LEU A 196 -26.42 -15.51 -0.52
CA LEU A 196 -26.04 -15.40 -1.93
C LEU A 196 -25.28 -16.63 -2.40
N LYS A 197 -25.41 -16.94 -3.68
CA LYS A 197 -24.79 -18.08 -4.35
C LYS A 197 -24.01 -17.61 -5.57
N LEU A 198 -23.08 -18.44 -6.02
CA LEU A 198 -22.40 -18.28 -7.29
C LEU A 198 -23.39 -18.57 -8.44
N GLY A 199 -23.64 -17.56 -9.28
CA GLY A 199 -24.55 -17.68 -10.44
C GLY A 199 -23.85 -17.85 -11.80
N GLY A 200 -22.54 -17.60 -11.85
CA GLY A 200 -21.75 -17.61 -13.09
C GLY A 200 -20.47 -18.43 -12.98
N LEU A 201 -19.55 -18.19 -13.91
CA LEU A 201 -18.23 -18.83 -13.91
C LEU A 201 -17.38 -18.30 -12.75
N GLU A 202 -16.66 -19.19 -12.08
CA GLU A 202 -15.77 -18.85 -10.95
C GLU A 202 -14.75 -17.76 -11.34
N ALA A 203 -14.13 -17.88 -12.52
CA ALA A 203 -13.13 -16.92 -12.99
C ALA A 203 -13.69 -15.51 -13.20
N SER A 204 -14.88 -15.38 -13.79
CA SER A 204 -15.53 -14.07 -14.01
C SER A 204 -15.88 -13.41 -12.67
N THR A 205 -16.47 -14.20 -11.76
CA THR A 205 -16.87 -13.73 -10.43
C THR A 205 -15.65 -13.29 -9.61
N LEU A 206 -14.53 -14.01 -9.72
CA LEU A 206 -13.29 -13.65 -9.05
C LEU A 206 -12.73 -12.31 -9.57
N ILE A 207 -12.79 -12.08 -10.89
CA ILE A 207 -12.37 -10.82 -11.52
C ILE A 207 -13.25 -9.67 -11.01
N GLU A 208 -14.56 -9.84 -11.05
CA GLU A 208 -15.52 -8.81 -10.59
C GLU A 208 -15.34 -8.49 -9.11
N LEU A 209 -15.25 -9.50 -8.25
CA LEU A 209 -15.03 -9.32 -6.82
C LEU A 209 -13.70 -8.62 -6.52
N THR A 210 -12.63 -8.99 -7.24
CA THR A 210 -11.31 -8.37 -7.06
C THR A 210 -11.34 -6.91 -7.54
N ALA A 211 -11.96 -6.62 -8.69
CA ALA A 211 -12.09 -5.27 -9.21
C ALA A 211 -12.91 -4.37 -8.28
N PHE A 212 -14.05 -4.87 -7.78
CA PHE A 212 -14.87 -4.21 -6.78
C PHE A 212 -14.07 -3.93 -5.50
N GLY A 213 -13.40 -4.95 -4.95
CA GLY A 213 -12.62 -4.79 -3.74
C GLY A 213 -11.44 -3.82 -3.90
N THR A 214 -10.75 -3.83 -5.05
CA THR A 214 -9.73 -2.85 -5.38
C THR A 214 -10.31 -1.44 -5.40
N ALA A 215 -11.46 -1.21 -6.04
CA ALA A 215 -12.09 0.11 -6.10
C ALA A 215 -12.47 0.64 -4.71
N VAL A 216 -13.10 -0.20 -3.87
CA VAL A 216 -13.49 0.18 -2.50
C VAL A 216 -12.28 0.49 -1.64
N ILE A 217 -11.25 -0.35 -1.67
CA ILE A 217 -10.04 -0.15 -0.87
C ILE A 217 -9.24 1.06 -1.35
N MET A 218 -9.20 1.32 -2.66
CA MET A 218 -8.60 2.54 -3.21
C MET A 218 -9.34 3.80 -2.75
N ASN A 219 -10.67 3.77 -2.72
CA ASN A 219 -11.47 4.87 -2.19
C ASN A 219 -11.16 5.08 -0.70
N TYR A 220 -11.20 4.01 0.11
CA TYR A 220 -10.88 4.06 1.54
C TYR A 220 -9.48 4.63 1.83
N ARG A 221 -8.48 4.25 1.05
CA ARG A 221 -7.12 4.80 1.16
C ARG A 221 -7.10 6.32 0.92
N HIS A 222 -7.94 6.81 0.02
CA HIS A 222 -7.99 8.22 -0.35
C HIS A 222 -8.83 9.06 0.62
N THR A 223 -9.92 8.51 1.16
CA THR A 223 -10.91 9.27 1.95
C THR A 223 -10.87 9.00 3.44
N ASP A 224 -10.22 7.91 3.88
CA ASP A 224 -10.37 7.33 5.23
C ASP A 224 -11.79 6.87 5.59
N ALA A 225 -12.67 6.87 4.59
CA ALA A 225 -14.08 6.53 4.72
C ALA A 225 -14.43 5.45 3.71
N ILE A 226 -14.65 4.23 4.21
CA ILE A 226 -15.10 3.13 3.35
C ILE A 226 -16.57 3.28 2.96
N ASP A 227 -17.34 4.03 3.76
CA ASP A 227 -18.77 4.28 3.57
C ASP A 227 -19.12 5.68 3.06
N GLY A 228 -18.11 6.47 2.68
CA GLY A 228 -18.29 7.82 2.17
C GLY A 228 -18.69 8.85 3.23
N THR A 229 -18.70 8.48 4.52
CA THR A 229 -18.84 9.47 5.59
C THR A 229 -17.47 10.00 5.99
N ASP A 230 -17.17 11.25 5.62
CA ASP A 230 -15.94 11.92 6.04
C ASP A 230 -15.75 11.78 7.55
N ALA A 231 -14.52 11.45 7.97
CA ALA A 231 -14.07 11.60 9.37
C ALA A 231 -13.83 13.08 9.72
N GLY A 232 -14.70 13.96 9.23
CA GLY A 232 -14.59 15.41 9.29
C GLY A 232 -15.86 16.01 9.88
N ASP A 233 -16.15 15.66 11.13
CA ASP A 233 -16.92 16.52 12.03
C ASP A 233 -16.66 16.06 13.47
N ASP A 234 -15.45 16.35 13.95
CA ASP A 234 -15.20 16.56 15.37
C ASP A 234 -14.26 17.76 15.48
N THR A 235 -14.83 18.83 16.04
CA THR A 235 -14.33 20.19 16.34
C THR A 235 -12.86 20.35 16.68
#